data_AF-A0A949HVT5-F1
#
_entry.id   AF-A0A949HVT5-F1
#
_cell.length_a   1.000
_cell.length_b   1.000
_cell.length_c   1.000
_cell.angle_alpha   90.00
_cell.angle_beta   90.00
_cell.angle_gamma   90.00
#
_symmetry.space_group_name_H-M   'P 1'
#
loop_
_entity.id
_entity.type
_entity.pdbx_description
1 polymer ?
#
loop_
_entity_poly.entity_id
_entity_poly.type
_entity_poly.pdbx_seq_one_letter_code
_entity_poly.pdbx_strand_id
1 'polypeptide(L)' 'TPGPELYRGDTTVTEAIQAAGGLTDFASHGNVWLTHANGGRARVNYDDALRDPSKDPSVFPNDQIIVSRSLW' A
#
# COMPACT_ATOMS: atom_id res chain seq x y z
N THR A 1 11.98 3.76 6.98
CA THR A 1 11.77 5.17 7.42
C THR A 1 10.77 5.79 6.48
N PRO A 2 9.75 6.54 6.94
CA PRO A 2 8.80 7.17 6.02
C PRO A 2 9.53 8.20 5.14
N GLY A 3 9.46 8.03 3.82
CA GLY A 3 10.12 8.89 2.83
C GLY A 3 9.87 8.39 1.41
N PRO A 4 10.14 9.21 0.37
CA PRO A 4 9.99 8.79 -1.02
C PRO A 4 11.02 7.71 -1.38
N GLU A 5 10.53 6.57 -1.90
CA GLU A 5 11.33 5.42 -2.33
C GLU A 5 11.50 5.40 -3.87
N LEU A 6 12.65 4.90 -4.34
CA LEU A 6 12.98 4.77 -5.77
C LEU A 6 12.14 3.66 -6.43
N TYR A 7 11.39 4.03 -7.48
CA TYR A 7 10.60 3.08 -8.27
C TYR A 7 11.52 2.08 -9.00
N ARG A 8 11.43 0.79 -8.67
CA ARG A 8 12.32 -0.29 -9.18
C ARG A 8 11.60 -1.23 -10.17
N GLY A 9 10.69 -0.69 -11.00
CA GLY A 9 9.84 -1.48 -11.91
C GLY A 9 8.44 -1.70 -11.34
N ASP A 10 7.68 -2.67 -11.91
CA ASP A 10 6.36 -3.06 -11.44
C ASP A 10 6.42 -3.32 -9.92
N THR A 11 5.81 -2.43 -9.15
CA THR A 11 5.74 -2.48 -7.68
C THR A 11 4.28 -2.60 -7.30
N THR A 12 3.96 -3.41 -6.30
CA THR A 12 2.59 -3.51 -5.77
C THR A 12 2.42 -2.76 -4.46
N VAL A 13 1.19 -2.67 -3.96
CA VAL A 13 0.92 -2.00 -2.68
C VAL A 13 1.64 -2.70 -1.54
N THR A 14 1.66 -4.04 -1.50
CA THR A 14 2.35 -4.76 -0.42
C THR A 14 3.86 -4.57 -0.48
N GLU A 15 4.46 -4.61 -1.67
CA GLU A 15 5.90 -4.40 -1.86
C GLU A 15 6.32 -2.98 -1.47
N ALA A 16 5.55 -1.96 -1.85
CA ALA A 16 5.79 -0.57 -1.46
C ALA A 16 5.74 -0.38 0.06
N ILE A 17 4.77 -1.02 0.73
CA ILE A 17 4.66 -0.99 2.19
C ILE A 17 5.86 -1.70 2.84
N GLN A 18 6.27 -2.86 2.32
CA GLN A 18 7.43 -3.58 2.84
C GLN A 18 8.73 -2.80 2.66
N ALA A 19 8.92 -2.15 1.52
CA ALA A 19 10.07 -1.27 1.26
C ALA A 19 10.13 -0.09 2.25
N ALA A 20 8.97 0.44 2.68
CA ALA A 20 8.89 1.48 3.70
C ALA A 20 9.21 1.01 5.14
N GLY A 21 9.33 -0.31 5.35
CA GLY A 21 9.58 -0.95 6.65
C GLY A 21 8.43 -1.82 7.17
N GLY A 22 7.40 -2.06 6.36
CA GLY A 22 6.23 -2.86 6.72
C GLY A 22 5.15 -2.07 7.47
N LEU A 23 4.08 -2.79 7.86
CA LEU A 23 3.05 -2.25 8.72
C LEU A 23 3.53 -2.20 10.17
N THR A 24 3.09 -1.19 10.91
CA THR A 24 3.28 -1.13 12.37
C THR A 24 2.21 -1.97 13.07
N ASP A 25 2.45 -2.39 14.31
CA ASP A 25 1.48 -3.15 15.13
C ASP A 25 0.14 -2.41 15.34
N PHE A 26 0.11 -1.11 15.10
CA PHE A 26 -1.08 -0.26 15.25
C PHE A 26 -1.74 0.09 13.91
N ALA A 27 -1.24 -0.43 12.78
CA ALA A 27 -1.78 -0.16 11.47
C ALA A 27 -3.08 -0.94 11.22
N SER A 28 -3.99 -0.36 10.43
CA SER A 28 -5.17 -1.08 9.95
C SER A 28 -4.84 -1.87 8.69
N HIS A 29 -4.71 -3.19 8.81
CA HIS A 29 -4.41 -4.07 7.68
C HIS A 29 -5.51 -4.02 6.60
N GLY A 30 -6.78 -3.91 7.01
CA GLY A 30 -7.93 -3.90 6.09
C GLY A 30 -8.34 -2.53 5.53
N ASN A 31 -7.62 -1.45 5.85
CA ASN A 31 -7.96 -0.08 5.43
C ASN A 31 -6.74 0.64 4.84
N VAL A 32 -6.02 -0.02 3.96
CA VAL A 32 -4.99 0.62 3.15
C VAL A 32 -5.66 1.31 1.96
N TRP A 33 -5.32 2.56 1.71
CA TRP A 33 -5.85 3.33 0.58
C TRP A 33 -4.75 3.59 -0.44
N LEU A 34 -4.96 3.12 -1.67
CA LEU A 34 -4.19 3.53 -2.84
C LEU A 34 -4.94 4.67 -3.54
N THR A 35 -4.29 5.80 -3.72
CA THR A 35 -4.79 6.91 -4.52
C THR A 35 -3.86 7.10 -5.71
N HIS A 36 -4.36 6.86 -6.91
CA HIS A 36 -3.61 7.05 -8.13
C HIS A 36 -3.47 8.54 -8.46
N ALA A 37 -2.41 8.89 -9.19
CA ALA A 37 -2.18 10.27 -9.63
C ALA A 37 -3.34 10.88 -10.44
N ASN A 38 -4.14 10.03 -11.11
CA ASN A 38 -5.33 10.43 -11.88
C ASN A 38 -6.59 10.66 -11.01
N GLY A 39 -6.49 10.50 -9.68
CA GLY A 39 -7.59 10.64 -8.72
C GLY A 39 -8.38 9.35 -8.46
N GLY A 40 -8.08 8.25 -9.16
CA GLY A 40 -8.66 6.94 -8.88
C GLY A 40 -8.26 6.45 -7.49
N ARG A 41 -9.19 5.87 -6.74
CA ARG A 41 -8.94 5.41 -5.37
C ARG A 41 -9.40 3.97 -5.18
N ALA A 42 -8.54 3.14 -4.61
CA ALA A 42 -8.81 1.76 -4.29
C ALA A 42 -8.55 1.49 -2.81
N ARG A 43 -9.45 0.71 -2.19
CA ARG A 43 -9.22 0.16 -0.85
C ARG A 43 -8.55 -1.20 -1.00
N VAL A 44 -7.46 -1.40 -0.30
CA VAL A 44 -6.67 -2.63 -0.29
C VAL A 44 -6.70 -3.22 1.12
N ASN A 45 -6.96 -4.52 1.22
CA ASN A 45 -6.70 -5.28 2.42
C ASN A 45 -5.31 -5.91 2.29
N TYR A 46 -4.38 -5.48 3.14
CA TYR A 46 -2.99 -5.91 3.12
C TYR A 46 -2.84 -7.43 3.27
N ASP A 47 -3.59 -8.05 4.19
CA ASP A 47 -3.49 -9.49 4.43
C ASP A 47 -4.06 -10.31 3.26
N ASP A 48 -5.08 -9.79 2.58
CA ASP A 48 -5.64 -10.44 1.41
C ASP A 48 -4.72 -10.29 0.21
N ALA A 49 -4.09 -9.12 0.03
CA ALA A 49 -3.13 -8.85 -1.02
C ALA A 49 -1.86 -9.72 -0.89
N LEU A 50 -1.39 -9.97 0.34
CA LEU A 50 -0.29 -10.92 0.58
C LEU A 50 -0.63 -12.37 0.22
N ARG A 51 -1.91 -12.77 0.35
CA ARG A 51 -2.36 -14.14 0.06
C ARG A 51 -2.75 -14.35 -1.39
N ASP A 52 -3.26 -13.32 -2.04
CA ASP A 52 -3.81 -13.34 -3.39
C ASP A 52 -3.28 -12.15 -4.18
N PRO A 53 -2.28 -12.35 -5.06
CA PRO A 53 -1.69 -11.28 -5.87
C PRO A 53 -2.69 -10.54 -6.75
N SER A 54 -3.85 -11.13 -7.08
CA SER A 54 -4.89 -10.44 -7.86
C SER A 54 -5.56 -9.30 -7.09
N LYS A 55 -5.40 -9.27 -5.76
CA LYS A 55 -5.89 -8.22 -4.86
C LYS A 55 -4.83 -7.20 -4.49
N ASP A 56 -3.63 -7.31 -5.06
CA ASP A 56 -2.50 -6.42 -4.82
C ASP A 56 -2.28 -5.51 -6.03
N PRO A 57 -2.92 -4.33 -6.09
CA PRO A 57 -2.84 -3.46 -7.24
C PRO A 57 -1.42 -2.91 -7.44
N SER A 58 -1.06 -2.72 -8.71
CA SER A 58 0.19 -2.04 -9.08
C SER A 58 0.18 -0.57 -8.63
N VAL A 59 1.33 -0.12 -8.19
CA VAL A 59 1.63 1.25 -7.79
C VAL A 59 2.43 1.90 -8.92
N PHE A 60 2.06 3.13 -9.27
CA PHE A 60 2.73 3.92 -10.30
C PHE A 60 3.36 5.18 -9.70
N PRO A 61 4.27 5.84 -10.43
CA PRO A 61 4.82 7.11 -9.98
C PRO A 61 3.73 8.15 -9.67
N ASN A 62 3.89 8.84 -8.55
CA ASN A 62 2.95 9.83 -7.98
C ASN A 62 1.67 9.25 -7.34
N ASP A 63 1.56 7.92 -7.24
CA ASP A 63 0.53 7.31 -6.40
C ASP A 63 0.82 7.54 -4.91
N GLN A 64 -0.25 7.53 -4.10
CA GLN A 64 -0.17 7.67 -2.66
C GLN A 64 -0.78 6.45 -1.98
N ILE A 65 -0.02 5.86 -1.06
CA ILE A 65 -0.49 4.78 -0.19
C ILE A 65 -0.66 5.35 1.22
N ILE A 66 -1.89 5.30 1.73
CA ILE A 66 -2.23 5.79 3.07
C ILE A 66 -2.67 4.61 3.92
N VAL A 67 -1.96 4.39 5.01
CA VAL A 67 -2.26 3.38 6.02
C VAL A 67 -2.77 4.08 7.27
N SER A 68 -4.06 3.93 7.58
CA SER A 68 -4.65 4.47 8.80
C SER A 68 -4.31 3.63 10.03
N ARG A 69 -4.31 4.24 11.20
CA ARG A 69 -4.26 3.52 12.48
C ARG A 69 -5.48 2.61 12.64
N SER A 70 -5.31 1.44 13.25
CA SER A 70 -6.40 0.57 13.70
C SER A 70 -7.27 1.30 14.73
N LEU A 71 -8.58 1.10 14.65
CA LEU A 71 -9.56 1.57 15.65
C LEU A 71 -9.91 0.51 16.70
N TRP A 72 -9.32 -0.69 16.58
CA TRP A 72 -9.49 -1.85 17.46
C TRP A 72 -8.24 -2.08 18.28
#